data_AF-A0A817RP32-F1
#
_entry.id   AF-A0A817RP32-F1
#
_cell.length_a   1.000
_cell.length_b   1.000
_cell.length_c   1.000
_cell.angle_alpha   90.00
_cell.angle_beta   90.00
_cell.angle_gamma   90.00
#
_symmetry.space_group_name_H-M   'P 1'
#
loop_
_entity.id
_entity.type
_entity.pdbx_description
1 polymer ?
#
loop_
_entity_poly.entity_id
_entity_poly.type
_entity_poly.pdbx_seq_one_letter_code
_entity_poly.pdbx_strand_id
1 'polypeptide(L)'
;MFPFLLQGVKSNATVYGTDIYGDQSNLAAAAVHSGVLSVGQTRIIIVTILAGQNSYVGSSRNNVTSLPLGVWNGSFSFFQLASPSTLDPYQALVGRSFPVLLSGGFISWVGGSDIYSTNSDLRSASVHAGVRAQGQTAIVIVTILAGQSSYLSTTLNGVESSSFGSWAASFCFGTLSSPTNLTSYRNQTGRMFAFLLQGVKSNATVYGTDIYGDQSNLAAAAVHSGVLSVGQTQTIIVTILAGQNSYVGSSRSNITSLPLGVWNGSFSFFQLISPSTLDPYQALVGRSFPVLLSGGYIGWVGGSDIYSTNSDLPSASVHAGVRAKGQTAIVIVTILAGQSSYLSTTINGVSSSSFDAWGASFCFGSLSSPTNLTSYRSQAGRMFAFLLQGVKSNATVYGTDIYGDQSNLAAAAVHSGVLPVGQTQIIIVTILAGQKSYVGSSRNNITSLPLGGWNGSFSFFQLTSPPNLVDYRCQVGRAIPFLVTADVWNSVWGTGIYTDDSDLGAAAVHNGVILNGVTYIVIVNILPGISGYSGSTKNGITSYSSSDSPGSYSFVNTSYPTGCALY
;
A
#
# COMPACT_ATOMS: atom_id res chain seq x y z
N MET A 1 -1.01 -5.69 -3.99
CA MET A 1 -0.85 -4.22 -4.04
C MET A 1 0.10 -3.82 -2.95
N PHE A 2 1.17 -3.14 -3.31
CA PHE A 2 2.24 -2.77 -2.40
C PHE A 2 2.56 -1.30 -2.58
N PRO A 3 2.64 -0.49 -1.50
CA PRO A 3 3.06 0.89 -1.58
C PRO A 3 4.58 0.98 -1.76
N PHE A 4 5.03 1.78 -2.73
CA PHE A 4 6.43 2.13 -2.95
C PHE A 4 6.57 3.64 -2.92
N LEU A 5 7.49 4.16 -2.10
CA LEU A 5 7.95 5.54 -2.25
C LEU A 5 8.92 5.57 -3.42
N LEU A 6 8.57 6.27 -4.50
CA LEU A 6 9.33 6.22 -5.74
C LEU A 6 9.45 7.62 -6.34
N GLN A 7 10.65 7.96 -6.82
CA GLN A 7 10.91 9.15 -7.62
C GLN A 7 10.83 8.81 -9.10
N GLY A 8 10.08 9.58 -9.89
CA GLY A 8 9.96 9.36 -11.33
C GLY A 8 11.26 9.69 -12.07
N VAL A 9 11.70 8.83 -12.98
CA VAL A 9 12.93 9.02 -13.78
C VAL A 9 12.64 8.96 -15.28
N LYS A 10 13.48 9.64 -16.08
CA LYS A 10 13.32 9.73 -17.54
C LYS A 10 14.35 8.93 -18.34
N SER A 11 15.59 8.80 -17.85
CA SER A 11 16.75 8.45 -18.69
C SER A 11 17.35 7.06 -18.40
N ASN A 12 17.72 6.35 -19.48
CA ASN A 12 18.47 5.07 -19.54
C ASN A 12 17.77 3.83 -18.96
N ALA A 13 16.49 3.94 -18.66
CA ALA A 13 15.69 2.91 -18.02
C ALA A 13 14.73 2.27 -19.03
N THR A 14 14.91 0.97 -19.31
CA THR A 14 14.05 0.26 -20.26
C THR A 14 12.69 -0.04 -19.65
N VAL A 15 11.62 0.23 -20.40
CA VAL A 15 10.23 -0.07 -20.03
C VAL A 15 9.65 -0.96 -21.13
N TYR A 16 8.95 -2.02 -20.75
CA TYR A 16 8.33 -2.96 -21.66
C TYR A 16 6.83 -3.07 -21.36
N GLY A 17 6.00 -2.80 -22.36
CA GLY A 17 4.55 -2.81 -22.19
C GLY A 17 3.95 -1.50 -21.71
N THR A 18 2.63 -1.45 -21.79
CA THR A 18 1.81 -0.26 -21.56
C THR A 18 0.67 -0.64 -20.61
N ASP A 19 0.51 0.12 -19.52
CA ASP A 19 -0.43 -0.12 -18.40
C ASP A 19 -0.16 -1.41 -17.60
N ILE A 20 0.17 -2.49 -18.30
CA ILE A 20 0.80 -3.70 -17.76
C ILE A 20 2.23 -3.73 -18.30
N TYR A 21 3.17 -3.67 -17.37
CA TYR A 21 4.59 -3.60 -17.64
C TYR A 21 5.19 -4.98 -17.36
N GLY A 22 6.05 -5.48 -18.24
CA GLY A 22 6.87 -6.65 -17.92
C GLY A 22 7.67 -6.35 -16.65
N ASP A 23 7.79 -7.30 -15.74
CA ASP A 23 8.42 -7.08 -14.43
C ASP A 23 9.92 -6.71 -14.48
N GLN A 24 10.55 -6.94 -15.62
CA GLN A 24 11.87 -6.41 -16.00
C GLN A 24 11.91 -4.91 -16.31
N SER A 25 10.76 -4.25 -16.43
CA SER A 25 10.68 -2.82 -16.69
C SER A 25 11.16 -2.03 -15.48
N ASN A 26 11.92 -0.96 -15.73
CA ASN A 26 12.29 -0.05 -14.65
C ASN A 26 11.04 0.56 -14.01
N LEU A 27 10.83 0.30 -12.73
CA LEU A 27 9.62 0.69 -12.01
C LEU A 27 9.40 2.22 -12.02
N ALA A 28 10.46 3.03 -11.88
CA ALA A 28 10.35 4.49 -11.85
C ALA A 28 10.04 5.08 -13.22
N ALA A 29 10.65 4.56 -14.29
CA ALA A 29 10.36 4.96 -15.65
C ALA A 29 8.99 4.44 -16.11
N ALA A 30 8.60 3.23 -15.72
CA ALA A 30 7.26 2.69 -15.95
C ALA A 30 6.21 3.49 -15.16
N ALA A 31 6.54 3.99 -13.96
CA ALA A 31 5.68 4.87 -13.18
C ALA A 31 5.48 6.23 -13.87
N VAL A 32 6.53 6.77 -14.50
CA VAL A 32 6.42 7.97 -15.34
C VAL A 32 5.61 7.65 -16.60
N HIS A 33 5.93 6.58 -17.31
CA HIS A 33 5.22 6.13 -18.51
C HIS A 33 3.71 5.98 -18.25
N SER A 34 3.33 5.35 -17.14
CA SER A 34 1.93 5.18 -16.72
C SER A 34 1.26 6.47 -16.22
N GLY A 35 2.01 7.56 -16.03
CA GLY A 35 1.49 8.82 -15.49
C GLY A 35 1.25 8.80 -13.98
N VAL A 36 1.62 7.71 -13.29
CA VAL A 36 1.58 7.67 -11.81
C VAL A 36 2.78 8.35 -11.17
N LEU A 37 3.71 8.92 -11.93
CA LEU A 37 4.71 9.88 -11.48
C LEU A 37 4.99 10.88 -12.61
N SER A 38 5.30 12.12 -12.26
CA SER A 38 6.05 13.01 -13.17
C SER A 38 7.55 12.78 -12.98
N VAL A 39 8.35 13.12 -13.99
CA VAL A 39 9.82 13.09 -13.87
C VAL A 39 10.24 13.99 -12.70
N GLY A 40 11.08 13.47 -11.81
CA GLY A 40 11.54 14.14 -10.59
C GLY A 40 10.54 14.16 -9.43
N GLN A 41 9.28 13.77 -9.65
CA GLN A 41 8.25 13.70 -8.60
C GLN A 41 8.47 12.47 -7.72
N THR A 42 8.51 12.65 -6.41
CA THR A 42 8.58 11.58 -5.42
C THR A 42 7.24 11.47 -4.69
N ARG A 43 6.59 10.30 -4.75
CA ARG A 43 5.39 10.00 -3.95
C ARG A 43 5.22 8.51 -3.73
N ILE A 44 4.33 8.15 -2.82
CA ILE A 44 3.89 6.76 -2.67
C ILE A 44 3.03 6.39 -3.88
N ILE A 45 3.46 5.39 -4.63
CA ILE A 45 2.70 4.71 -5.67
C ILE A 45 2.27 3.34 -5.13
N ILE A 46 1.15 2.81 -5.59
CA ILE A 46 0.76 1.44 -5.27
C ILE A 46 0.99 0.59 -6.51
N VAL A 47 1.60 -0.58 -6.36
CA VAL A 47 1.92 -1.49 -7.47
C VAL A 47 1.18 -2.81 -7.25
N THR A 48 0.55 -3.32 -8.30
CA THR A 48 -0.06 -4.64 -8.33
C THR A 48 0.83 -5.58 -9.13
N ILE A 49 1.30 -6.66 -8.51
CA ILE A 49 2.06 -7.69 -9.20
C ILE A 49 1.06 -8.64 -9.88
N LEU A 50 1.32 -8.93 -11.15
CA LEU A 50 0.44 -9.68 -12.05
C LEU A 50 1.23 -10.85 -12.67
N ALA A 51 0.50 -11.83 -13.19
CA ALA A 51 1.11 -12.88 -14.00
C ALA A 51 1.69 -12.28 -15.31
N GLY A 52 2.60 -13.03 -15.92
CA GLY A 52 3.12 -12.75 -17.25
C GLY A 52 2.06 -12.72 -18.34
N GLN A 53 2.32 -11.98 -19.43
CA GLN A 53 1.45 -11.89 -20.60
C GLN A 53 2.11 -12.55 -21.80
N ASN A 54 1.29 -13.04 -22.74
CA ASN A 54 1.79 -13.59 -24.01
C ASN A 54 2.35 -12.52 -24.96
N SER A 55 2.00 -11.25 -24.71
CA SER A 55 2.50 -10.10 -25.45
C SER A 55 2.24 -8.82 -24.68
N TYR A 56 3.10 -7.83 -24.87
CA TYR A 56 2.98 -6.49 -24.32
C TYR A 56 3.09 -5.47 -25.46
N VAL A 57 2.20 -4.49 -25.44
CA VAL A 57 2.19 -3.41 -26.42
C VAL A 57 3.07 -2.27 -25.93
N GLY A 58 4.10 -1.92 -26.71
CA GLY A 58 4.88 -0.71 -26.47
C GLY A 58 4.12 0.54 -26.88
N SER A 59 4.35 1.64 -26.18
CA SER A 59 3.81 2.96 -26.53
C SER A 59 4.74 4.07 -26.04
N SER A 60 4.45 5.31 -26.43
CA SER A 60 5.12 6.48 -25.85
C SER A 60 4.11 7.29 -25.05
N ARG A 61 4.36 7.43 -23.75
CA ARG A 61 3.49 8.15 -22.81
C ARG A 61 4.34 8.96 -21.84
N ASN A 62 3.88 10.17 -21.50
CA ASN A 62 4.53 11.01 -20.49
C ASN A 62 6.04 11.21 -20.72
N ASN A 63 6.46 11.30 -21.99
CA ASN A 63 7.86 11.42 -22.42
C ASN A 63 8.77 10.23 -22.04
N VAL A 64 8.19 9.05 -21.82
CA VAL A 64 8.88 7.77 -21.73
C VAL A 64 8.35 6.86 -22.83
N THR A 65 9.24 6.13 -23.50
CA THR A 65 8.87 5.12 -24.49
C THR A 65 8.99 3.75 -23.86
N SER A 66 7.91 2.99 -23.89
CA SER A 66 7.92 1.55 -23.62
C SER A 66 8.04 0.77 -24.93
N LEU A 67 8.78 -0.32 -24.88
CA LEU A 67 8.97 -1.24 -25.99
C LEU A 67 7.91 -2.35 -25.96
N PRO A 68 7.52 -2.90 -27.11
CA PRO A 68 6.78 -4.14 -27.13
C PRO A 68 7.64 -5.28 -26.56
N LEU A 69 6.98 -6.28 -26.01
CA LEU A 69 7.62 -7.48 -25.48
C LEU A 69 6.77 -8.69 -25.87
N GLY A 70 7.41 -9.80 -26.21
CA GLY A 70 6.72 -11.07 -26.48
C GLY A 70 6.21 -11.72 -25.19
N VAL A 71 6.11 -13.05 -25.20
CA VAL A 71 5.74 -13.82 -24.01
C VAL A 71 6.73 -13.53 -22.88
N TRP A 72 6.22 -13.20 -21.71
CA TRP A 72 7.03 -12.96 -20.51
C TRP A 72 6.31 -13.47 -19.26
N ASN A 73 7.06 -13.83 -18.22
CA ASN A 73 6.54 -14.64 -17.10
C ASN A 73 6.00 -13.84 -15.90
N GLY A 74 6.29 -12.54 -15.82
CA GLY A 74 5.77 -11.70 -14.75
C GLY A 74 5.49 -10.28 -15.19
N SER A 75 4.47 -9.66 -14.61
CA SER A 75 4.13 -8.28 -14.92
C SER A 75 3.84 -7.50 -13.65
N PHE A 76 3.84 -6.19 -13.76
CA PHE A 76 3.20 -5.34 -12.78
C PHE A 76 2.35 -4.29 -13.47
N SER A 77 1.34 -3.82 -12.76
CA SER A 77 0.66 -2.59 -13.09
C SER A 77 0.77 -1.64 -11.91
N PHE A 78 0.66 -0.35 -12.19
CA PHE A 78 0.46 0.61 -11.13
C PHE A 78 -1.02 0.65 -10.79
N PHE A 79 -1.32 0.80 -9.51
CA PHE A 79 -2.56 1.41 -9.08
C PHE A 79 -2.54 2.86 -9.61
N GLN A 80 -3.04 3.00 -10.84
CA GLN A 80 -3.16 4.30 -11.47
C GLN A 80 -4.32 5.06 -10.83
N LEU A 81 -4.04 6.32 -10.49
CA LEU A 81 -5.06 7.35 -10.28
C LEU A 81 -5.75 7.74 -11.61
N ALA A 82 -5.35 7.15 -12.74
CA ALA A 82 -6.02 7.23 -14.03
C ALA A 82 -6.59 5.85 -14.36
N SER A 83 -7.92 5.73 -14.35
CA SER A 83 -8.62 4.51 -14.77
C SER A 83 -8.23 4.19 -16.22
N PRO A 84 -7.80 2.96 -16.53
CA PRO A 84 -7.66 2.55 -17.92
C PRO A 84 -9.03 2.71 -18.59
N SER A 85 -9.04 3.15 -19.84
CA SER A 85 -10.29 3.34 -20.57
C SER A 85 -11.02 2.01 -20.73
N THR A 86 -10.30 0.91 -20.95
CA THR A 86 -10.85 -0.45 -21.04
C THR A 86 -10.02 -1.42 -20.19
N LEU A 87 -10.54 -2.62 -19.97
CA LEU A 87 -9.87 -3.68 -19.23
C LEU A 87 -9.25 -4.77 -20.12
N ASP A 88 -9.21 -4.58 -21.43
CA ASP A 88 -8.63 -5.56 -22.37
C ASP A 88 -7.19 -5.97 -22.07
N PRO A 89 -6.29 -5.09 -21.61
CA PRO A 89 -4.96 -5.51 -21.20
C PRO A 89 -4.98 -6.53 -20.04
N TYR A 90 -6.04 -6.52 -19.24
CA TYR A 90 -6.13 -7.27 -17.98
C TYR A 90 -6.77 -8.65 -18.15
N GLN A 91 -6.96 -9.15 -19.38
CA GLN A 91 -7.56 -10.46 -19.64
C GLN A 91 -6.83 -11.63 -18.97
N ALA A 92 -5.51 -11.56 -18.75
CA ALA A 92 -4.77 -12.59 -18.01
C ALA A 92 -5.13 -12.67 -16.51
N LEU A 93 -5.96 -11.75 -16.01
CA LEU A 93 -6.40 -11.71 -14.62
C LEU A 93 -7.76 -12.36 -14.38
N VAL A 94 -8.26 -13.17 -15.32
CA VAL A 94 -9.49 -13.97 -15.14
C VAL A 94 -9.49 -14.66 -13.77
N GLY A 95 -10.58 -14.47 -13.01
CA GLY A 95 -10.75 -14.97 -11.66
C GLY A 95 -10.11 -14.12 -10.56
N ARG A 96 -9.51 -12.96 -10.90
CA ARG A 96 -8.92 -12.02 -9.93
C ARG A 96 -9.75 -10.76 -9.81
N SER A 97 -9.78 -10.23 -8.59
CA SER A 97 -10.37 -8.93 -8.28
C SER A 97 -9.29 -7.93 -7.88
N PHE A 98 -9.40 -6.68 -8.34
CA PHE A 98 -8.49 -5.60 -7.97
C PHE A 98 -9.23 -4.26 -7.88
N PRO A 99 -8.78 -3.34 -7.00
CA PRO A 99 -9.34 -2.01 -6.95
C PRO A 99 -8.85 -1.14 -8.11
N VAL A 100 -9.76 -0.34 -8.63
CA VAL A 100 -9.51 0.70 -9.63
C VAL A 100 -10.08 2.01 -9.09
N LEU A 101 -9.28 3.07 -9.04
CA LEU A 101 -9.81 4.41 -8.82
C LEU A 101 -10.40 4.91 -10.13
N LEU A 102 -11.70 5.19 -10.17
CA LEU A 102 -12.34 5.73 -11.36
C LEU A 102 -13.40 6.76 -11.08
N SER A 103 -13.52 7.69 -12.03
CA SER A 103 -14.63 8.64 -12.13
C SER A 103 -15.67 8.07 -13.08
N GLY A 104 -16.91 7.95 -12.63
CA GLY A 104 -18.03 7.61 -13.52
C GLY A 104 -18.15 8.64 -14.66
N GLY A 105 -18.53 8.21 -15.86
CA GLY A 105 -18.69 9.09 -17.02
C GLY A 105 -19.52 8.46 -18.12
N PHE A 106 -19.99 9.27 -19.06
CA PHE A 106 -20.68 8.84 -20.29
C PHE A 106 -19.71 8.99 -21.47
N ILE A 107 -18.62 8.22 -21.45
CA ILE A 107 -17.47 8.50 -22.32
C ILE A 107 -17.57 7.75 -23.63
N SER A 108 -17.69 6.43 -23.55
CA SER A 108 -17.67 5.58 -24.74
C SER A 108 -18.50 4.31 -24.53
N TRP A 109 -18.41 3.44 -25.53
CA TRP A 109 -19.21 2.24 -25.70
C TRP A 109 -19.09 1.25 -24.53
N VAL A 110 -20.21 0.61 -24.20
CA VAL A 110 -20.32 -0.46 -23.19
C VAL A 110 -20.92 -1.69 -23.84
N GLY A 111 -20.21 -2.82 -23.79
CA GLY A 111 -20.69 -4.11 -24.27
C GLY A 111 -21.08 -5.00 -23.10
N GLY A 112 -22.37 -5.33 -22.99
CA GLY A 112 -22.89 -6.15 -21.89
C GLY A 112 -23.54 -5.38 -20.75
N SER A 113 -24.18 -6.14 -19.86
CA SER A 113 -24.94 -5.67 -18.71
C SER A 113 -24.67 -6.58 -17.52
N ASP A 114 -24.35 -5.99 -16.37
CA ASP A 114 -23.81 -6.61 -15.14
C ASP A 114 -22.46 -7.33 -15.31
N ILE A 115 -22.31 -8.07 -16.41
CA ILE A 115 -21.07 -8.61 -16.91
C ILE A 115 -20.76 -7.91 -18.23
N TYR A 116 -19.70 -7.11 -18.20
CA TYR A 116 -19.23 -6.27 -19.29
C TYR A 116 -18.07 -6.95 -19.99
N SER A 117 -17.92 -6.74 -21.29
CA SER A 117 -16.72 -7.16 -21.99
C SER A 117 -15.52 -6.32 -21.64
N THR A 118 -14.32 -6.89 -21.59
CA THR A 118 -13.12 -6.13 -21.22
C THR A 118 -12.79 -4.96 -22.14
N ASN A 119 -13.33 -4.90 -23.36
CA ASN A 119 -13.19 -3.76 -24.26
C ASN A 119 -14.20 -2.62 -23.98
N SER A 120 -15.12 -2.80 -23.04
CA SER A 120 -16.06 -1.76 -22.61
C SER A 120 -15.32 -0.60 -21.96
N ASP A 121 -15.82 0.61 -22.18
CA ASP A 121 -15.34 1.78 -21.44
C ASP A 121 -15.65 1.60 -19.96
N LEU A 122 -14.60 1.56 -19.14
CA LEU A 122 -14.69 1.22 -17.73
C LEU A 122 -15.48 2.27 -16.94
N ARG A 123 -15.47 3.53 -17.39
CA ARG A 123 -16.16 4.63 -16.71
C ARG A 123 -17.65 4.62 -17.07
N SER A 124 -18.00 4.44 -18.34
CA SER A 124 -19.39 4.21 -18.78
C SER A 124 -19.97 2.95 -18.16
N ALA A 125 -19.23 1.84 -18.16
CA ALA A 125 -19.67 0.59 -17.55
C ALA A 125 -19.90 0.75 -16.04
N SER A 126 -19.07 1.56 -15.35
CA SER A 126 -19.26 1.81 -13.91
C SER A 126 -20.53 2.60 -13.59
N VAL A 127 -20.93 3.51 -14.49
CA VAL A 127 -22.20 4.23 -14.38
C VAL A 127 -23.34 3.28 -14.71
N HIS A 128 -23.24 2.54 -15.81
CA HIS A 128 -24.24 1.53 -16.20
C HIS A 128 -24.51 0.54 -15.06
N ALA A 129 -23.47 0.03 -14.40
CA ALA A 129 -23.58 -0.91 -13.28
C ALA A 129 -24.14 -0.29 -12.00
N GLY A 130 -24.35 1.03 -11.97
CA GLY A 130 -24.82 1.76 -10.80
C GLY A 130 -23.78 1.87 -9.68
N VAL A 131 -22.55 1.42 -9.93
CA VAL A 131 -21.49 1.50 -8.93
C VAL A 131 -20.92 2.91 -8.83
N ARG A 132 -21.10 3.79 -9.82
CA ARG A 132 -20.72 5.22 -9.74
C ARG A 132 -21.72 6.14 -10.42
N ALA A 133 -21.92 7.33 -9.87
CA ALA A 133 -22.58 8.41 -10.58
C ALA A 133 -21.60 9.11 -11.54
N GLN A 134 -22.13 9.81 -12.54
CA GLN A 134 -21.32 10.64 -13.44
C GLN A 134 -20.50 11.67 -12.63
N GLY A 135 -19.20 11.77 -12.92
CA GLY A 135 -18.27 12.69 -12.23
C GLY A 135 -17.84 12.25 -10.84
N GLN A 136 -18.42 11.17 -10.28
CA GLN A 136 -18.06 10.67 -8.96
C GLN A 136 -16.81 9.79 -9.05
N THR A 137 -15.73 10.21 -8.40
CA THR A 137 -14.48 9.44 -8.30
C THR A 137 -14.42 8.61 -7.03
N ALA A 138 -14.24 7.30 -7.16
CA ALA A 138 -13.97 6.43 -6.02
C ALA A 138 -13.27 5.13 -6.44
N ILE A 139 -12.75 4.41 -5.46
CA ILE A 139 -12.22 3.07 -5.68
C ILE A 139 -13.40 2.12 -5.91
N VAL A 140 -13.35 1.33 -6.99
CA VAL A 140 -14.26 0.23 -7.28
C VAL A 140 -13.48 -1.06 -7.42
N ILE A 141 -14.05 -2.19 -7.01
CA ILE A 141 -13.45 -3.48 -7.30
C ILE A 141 -13.94 -3.95 -8.65
N VAL A 142 -12.98 -4.26 -9.52
CA VAL A 142 -13.22 -4.93 -10.79
C VAL A 142 -12.80 -6.38 -10.61
N THR A 143 -13.64 -7.30 -11.04
CA THR A 143 -13.28 -8.72 -11.19
C THR A 143 -13.23 -9.05 -12.66
N ILE A 144 -12.09 -9.56 -13.15
CA ILE A 144 -12.01 -10.08 -14.52
C ILE A 144 -12.59 -11.49 -14.51
N LEU A 145 -13.50 -11.75 -15.43
CA LEU A 145 -14.21 -13.01 -15.60
C LEU A 145 -13.83 -13.63 -16.94
N ALA A 146 -14.03 -14.95 -17.07
CA ALA A 146 -13.93 -15.59 -18.37
C ALA A 146 -14.90 -14.93 -19.36
N GLY A 147 -14.49 -14.85 -20.63
CA GLY A 147 -15.30 -14.25 -21.68
C GLY A 147 -16.61 -14.98 -21.90
N GLN A 148 -17.66 -14.24 -22.25
CA GLN A 148 -18.94 -14.81 -22.65
C GLN A 148 -19.02 -15.00 -24.16
N SER A 149 -19.82 -15.98 -24.60
CA SER A 149 -20.16 -16.20 -26.01
C SER A 149 -21.09 -15.13 -26.58
N SER A 150 -21.82 -14.42 -25.71
CA SER A 150 -22.72 -13.33 -26.07
C SER A 150 -22.95 -12.41 -24.88
N TYR A 151 -23.13 -11.12 -25.15
CA TYR A 151 -23.42 -10.10 -24.14
C TYR A 151 -24.78 -9.45 -24.42
N LEU A 152 -25.55 -9.20 -23.37
CA LEU A 152 -26.88 -8.59 -23.46
C LEU A 152 -26.79 -7.06 -23.39
N SER A 153 -27.68 -6.38 -24.13
CA SER A 153 -27.89 -4.94 -24.03
C SER A 153 -28.97 -4.65 -22.98
N THR A 154 -28.75 -3.62 -22.18
CA THR A 154 -29.77 -2.98 -21.34
C THR A 154 -29.52 -1.48 -21.25
N THR A 155 -30.52 -0.74 -20.79
CA THR A 155 -30.34 0.65 -20.34
C THR A 155 -30.44 0.71 -18.83
N LEU A 156 -29.32 0.98 -18.15
CA LEU A 156 -29.27 1.13 -16.70
C LEU A 156 -28.55 2.41 -16.32
N ASN A 157 -29.04 3.11 -15.29
CA ASN A 157 -28.41 4.30 -14.72
C ASN A 157 -28.06 5.39 -15.76
N GLY A 158 -28.87 5.51 -16.81
CA GLY A 158 -28.67 6.49 -17.89
C GLY A 158 -27.61 6.12 -18.93
N VAL A 159 -27.07 4.90 -18.89
CA VAL A 159 -26.15 4.37 -19.91
C VAL A 159 -26.84 3.25 -20.68
N GLU A 160 -26.81 3.32 -22.00
CA GLU A 160 -27.20 2.20 -22.88
C GLU A 160 -25.98 1.33 -23.17
N SER A 161 -26.06 0.04 -22.85
CA SER A 161 -25.08 -0.94 -23.32
C SER A 161 -25.53 -1.57 -24.64
N SER A 162 -24.57 -2.11 -25.38
CA SER A 162 -24.81 -2.84 -26.62
C SER A 162 -24.72 -4.35 -26.40
N SER A 163 -25.54 -5.09 -27.14
CA SER A 163 -25.39 -6.53 -27.28
C SER A 163 -24.31 -6.81 -28.33
N PHE A 164 -23.48 -7.82 -28.09
CA PHE A 164 -22.49 -8.23 -29.07
C PHE A 164 -22.04 -9.68 -28.83
N GLY A 165 -21.26 -10.22 -29.78
CA GLY A 165 -20.83 -11.61 -29.79
C GLY A 165 -19.71 -11.94 -28.78
N SER A 166 -18.98 -13.01 -29.06
CA SER A 166 -17.94 -13.52 -28.16
C SER A 166 -16.81 -12.51 -27.93
N TRP A 167 -16.29 -12.46 -26.70
CA TRP A 167 -15.05 -11.72 -26.36
C TRP A 167 -14.13 -12.55 -25.47
N ALA A 168 -12.83 -12.24 -25.47
CA ALA A 168 -11.80 -13.05 -24.81
C ALA A 168 -11.91 -13.06 -23.28
N ALA A 169 -12.32 -11.95 -22.66
CA ALA A 169 -12.65 -11.89 -21.24
C ALA A 169 -13.80 -10.91 -20.96
N SER A 170 -14.37 -11.03 -19.78
CA SER A 170 -15.36 -10.10 -19.26
C SER A 170 -14.87 -9.47 -17.97
N PHE A 171 -15.62 -8.51 -17.44
CA PHE A 171 -15.47 -8.04 -16.09
C PHE A 171 -16.82 -7.73 -15.49
N CYS A 172 -16.90 -7.78 -14.18
CA CYS A 172 -17.98 -7.18 -13.43
C CYS A 172 -17.41 -6.25 -12.38
N PHE A 173 -18.21 -5.31 -11.93
CA PHE A 173 -17.91 -4.61 -10.69
C PHE A 173 -18.31 -5.54 -9.54
N GLY A 174 -17.34 -5.84 -8.68
CA GLY A 174 -17.42 -6.97 -7.77
C GLY A 174 -18.63 -6.92 -6.84
N THR A 175 -19.54 -7.88 -7.04
CA THR A 175 -20.41 -8.47 -6.01
C THR A 175 -19.75 -9.76 -5.51
N LEU A 176 -18.67 -9.64 -4.73
CA LEU A 176 -18.40 -10.71 -3.76
C LEU A 176 -19.40 -10.50 -2.64
N SER A 177 -20.17 -11.53 -2.28
CA SER A 177 -20.95 -11.52 -1.05
C SER A 177 -19.99 -11.18 0.09
N SER A 178 -20.13 -9.98 0.64
CA SER A 178 -19.23 -9.54 1.70
C SER A 178 -19.45 -10.43 2.91
N PRO A 179 -18.37 -10.95 3.51
CA PRO A 179 -18.51 -11.86 4.63
C PRO A 179 -19.13 -11.09 5.81
N THR A 180 -19.99 -11.76 6.58
CA THR A 180 -20.62 -11.12 7.75
C THR A 180 -19.58 -10.65 8.76
N ASN A 181 -18.46 -11.37 8.90
CA ASN A 181 -17.32 -11.05 9.74
C ASN A 181 -16.01 -11.57 9.10
N LEU A 182 -14.87 -11.38 9.75
CA LEU A 182 -13.55 -11.72 9.20
C LEU A 182 -12.87 -12.90 9.90
N THR A 183 -13.62 -13.74 10.62
CA THR A 183 -13.07 -14.91 11.34
C THR A 183 -12.37 -15.89 10.40
N SER A 184 -12.89 -16.11 9.18
CA SER A 184 -12.27 -16.97 8.17
C SER A 184 -11.00 -16.38 7.55
N TYR A 185 -10.73 -15.10 7.79
CA TYR A 185 -9.54 -14.39 7.34
C TYR A 185 -8.44 -14.37 8.41
N ARG A 186 -8.68 -14.99 9.57
CA ARG A 186 -7.69 -15.16 10.64
C ARG A 186 -6.42 -15.83 10.10
N ASN A 187 -5.27 -15.48 10.68
CA ASN A 187 -3.91 -15.90 10.24
C ASN A 187 -3.41 -15.26 8.94
N GLN A 188 -4.13 -14.25 8.42
CA GLN A 188 -3.68 -13.43 7.29
C GLN A 188 -3.17 -12.05 7.76
N THR A 189 -2.59 -12.00 8.97
CA THR A 189 -2.15 -10.78 9.65
C THR A 189 -1.24 -9.91 8.79
N GLY A 190 -1.53 -8.61 8.71
CA GLY A 190 -0.85 -7.64 7.86
C GLY A 190 -1.34 -7.58 6.41
N ARG A 191 -2.17 -8.54 5.97
CA ARG A 191 -2.78 -8.51 4.62
C ARG A 191 -4.00 -7.60 4.59
N MET A 192 -4.16 -6.91 3.47
CA MET A 192 -5.31 -6.05 3.20
C MET A 192 -6.31 -6.73 2.26
N PHE A 193 -7.60 -6.60 2.55
CA PHE A 193 -8.70 -7.11 1.73
C PHE A 193 -9.68 -5.98 1.44
N ALA A 194 -10.35 -6.03 0.29
CA ALA A 194 -11.36 -5.06 -0.07
C ALA A 194 -12.73 -5.74 -0.19
N PHE A 195 -13.77 -5.10 0.33
CA PHE A 195 -15.14 -5.63 0.37
C PHE A 195 -16.14 -4.56 -0.07
N LEU A 196 -17.10 -4.91 -0.93
CA LEU A 196 -18.23 -4.04 -1.24
C LEU A 196 -19.31 -4.24 -0.17
N LEU A 197 -19.48 -3.27 0.71
CA LEU A 197 -20.40 -3.36 1.84
C LEU A 197 -21.48 -2.32 1.72
N GLN A 198 -22.72 -2.72 2.02
CA GLN A 198 -23.75 -1.77 2.41
C GLN A 198 -23.70 -1.57 3.93
N GLY A 199 -23.58 -0.34 4.39
CA GLY A 199 -23.60 -0.02 5.81
C GLY A 199 -24.97 -0.39 6.42
N VAL A 200 -24.95 -1.13 7.53
CA VAL A 200 -26.19 -1.55 8.20
C VAL A 200 -26.27 -0.95 9.60
N LYS A 201 -27.50 -0.61 10.01
CA LYS A 201 -27.80 -0.18 11.38
C LYS A 201 -28.06 -1.35 12.35
N SER A 202 -28.14 -2.58 11.83
CA SER A 202 -28.82 -3.71 12.49
C SER A 202 -28.31 -4.04 13.91
N ASN A 203 -29.06 -4.89 14.62
CA ASN A 203 -28.77 -5.54 15.92
C ASN A 203 -27.46 -6.36 15.95
N ALA A 204 -26.58 -6.17 14.98
CA ALA A 204 -25.34 -6.88 14.80
C ALA A 204 -24.29 -6.42 15.81
N THR A 205 -23.61 -7.39 16.40
CA THR A 205 -22.63 -7.13 17.45
C THR A 205 -21.30 -6.68 16.87
N VAL A 206 -20.76 -5.59 17.42
CA VAL A 206 -19.44 -5.06 17.11
C VAL A 206 -18.63 -5.05 18.40
N TYR A 207 -17.38 -5.54 18.35
CA TYR A 207 -16.48 -5.56 19.50
C TYR A 207 -15.24 -4.72 19.22
N GLY A 208 -14.98 -3.74 20.08
CA GLY A 208 -13.83 -2.84 19.95
C GLY A 208 -14.11 -1.56 19.17
N THR A 209 -13.10 -0.69 19.14
CA THR A 209 -13.15 0.63 18.53
C THR A 209 -11.83 0.86 17.80
N ASP A 210 -11.89 1.32 16.54
CA ASP A 210 -10.77 1.42 15.58
C ASP A 210 -10.08 0.09 15.20
N ILE A 211 -9.87 -0.79 16.18
CA ILE A 211 -9.47 -2.19 16.04
C ILE A 211 -10.65 -3.03 16.52
N TYR A 212 -11.20 -3.83 15.62
CA TYR A 212 -12.38 -4.66 15.85
C TYR A 212 -11.97 -6.11 15.98
N GLY A 213 -12.58 -6.85 16.92
CA GLY A 213 -12.43 -8.32 16.95
C GLY A 213 -12.97 -8.90 15.63
N ASP A 214 -12.29 -9.88 15.05
CA ASP A 214 -12.61 -10.43 13.72
C ASP A 214 -13.97 -11.14 13.62
N GLN A 215 -14.61 -11.43 14.75
CA GLN A 215 -16.00 -11.88 14.83
C GLN A 215 -17.04 -10.76 14.73
N SER A 216 -16.61 -9.49 14.83
CA SER A 216 -17.50 -8.33 14.71
C SER A 216 -18.18 -8.32 13.36
N ASN A 217 -19.46 -7.91 13.33
CA ASN A 217 -20.15 -7.72 12.07
C ASN A 217 -19.45 -6.63 11.25
N LEU A 218 -18.99 -7.00 10.06
CA LEU A 218 -18.13 -6.18 9.23
C LEU A 218 -18.83 -4.90 8.74
N ALA A 219 -20.09 -5.02 8.31
CA ALA A 219 -20.89 -3.88 7.83
C ALA A 219 -21.24 -2.89 8.95
N ALA A 220 -21.62 -3.38 10.13
CA ALA A 220 -21.91 -2.55 11.30
C ALA A 220 -20.63 -1.93 11.88
N ALA A 221 -19.52 -2.67 11.91
CA ALA A 221 -18.22 -2.15 12.31
C ALA A 221 -17.74 -1.04 11.35
N ALA A 222 -18.04 -1.17 10.05
CA ALA A 222 -17.72 -0.13 9.06
C ALA A 222 -18.53 1.15 9.26
N VAL A 223 -19.81 1.03 9.67
CA VAL A 223 -20.62 2.19 10.06
C VAL A 223 -20.10 2.80 11.36
N HIS A 224 -19.81 1.97 12.37
CA HIS A 224 -19.23 2.40 13.63
C HIS A 224 -17.89 3.13 13.44
N SER A 225 -17.02 2.66 12.54
CA SER A 225 -15.75 3.33 12.25
C SER A 225 -15.91 4.61 11.41
N GLY A 226 -17.11 4.88 10.89
CA GLY A 226 -17.37 6.00 10.01
C GLY A 226 -16.81 5.85 8.59
N VAL A 227 -16.41 4.64 8.17
CA VAL A 227 -16.00 4.41 6.77
C VAL A 227 -17.22 4.21 5.85
N LEU A 228 -18.40 4.01 6.42
CA LEU A 228 -19.67 3.83 5.72
C LEU A 228 -20.80 4.52 6.49
N SER A 229 -21.78 5.08 5.79
CA SER A 229 -23.06 5.51 6.37
C SER A 229 -24.09 4.38 6.31
N VAL A 230 -25.13 4.43 7.15
CA VAL A 230 -26.25 3.47 7.07
C VAL A 230 -26.92 3.56 5.70
N GLY A 231 -27.12 2.42 5.03
CA GLY A 231 -27.71 2.31 3.70
C GLY A 231 -26.75 2.62 2.55
N GLN A 232 -25.59 3.23 2.82
CA GLN A 232 -24.57 3.53 1.81
C GLN A 232 -23.87 2.24 1.38
N THR A 233 -23.68 2.05 0.07
CA THR A 233 -22.89 0.94 -0.47
C THR A 233 -21.55 1.44 -0.99
N GLN A 234 -20.45 0.94 -0.44
CA GLN A 234 -19.09 1.36 -0.82
C GLN A 234 -18.09 0.21 -0.68
N THR A 235 -17.04 0.24 -1.51
CA THR A 235 -15.86 -0.60 -1.30
C THR A 235 -15.07 -0.07 -0.12
N ILE A 236 -14.93 -0.88 0.92
CA ILE A 236 -14.03 -0.64 2.03
C ILE A 236 -12.75 -1.44 1.83
N ILE A 237 -11.69 -1.05 2.53
CA ILE A 237 -10.48 -1.84 2.64
C ILE A 237 -10.28 -2.15 4.12
N VAL A 238 -9.94 -3.39 4.45
CA VAL A 238 -9.59 -3.84 5.81
C VAL A 238 -8.17 -4.35 5.84
N THR A 239 -7.51 -4.20 6.99
CA THR A 239 -6.27 -4.90 7.31
C THR A 239 -6.58 -5.97 8.35
N ILE A 240 -6.17 -7.21 8.12
CA ILE A 240 -6.26 -8.28 9.11
C ILE A 240 -5.15 -8.09 10.14
N LEU A 241 -5.48 -8.17 11.41
CA LEU A 241 -4.60 -7.91 12.54
C LEU A 241 -4.55 -9.12 13.47
N ALA A 242 -3.49 -9.21 14.26
CA ALA A 242 -3.43 -10.18 15.35
C ALA A 242 -4.52 -9.89 16.41
N GLY A 243 -4.84 -10.90 17.20
CA GLY A 243 -5.69 -10.76 18.37
C GLY A 243 -5.16 -9.74 19.39
N GLN A 244 -6.05 -9.14 20.18
CA GLN A 244 -5.69 -8.23 21.27
C GLN A 244 -6.04 -8.85 22.62
N ASN A 245 -5.33 -8.42 23.66
CA ASN A 245 -5.63 -8.83 25.04
C ASN A 245 -6.90 -8.15 25.60
N SER A 246 -7.32 -7.05 24.97
CA SER A 246 -8.55 -6.33 25.32
C SER A 246 -8.95 -5.37 24.20
N TYR A 247 -10.24 -5.11 24.10
CA TYR A 247 -10.84 -4.15 23.16
C TYR A 247 -11.75 -3.19 23.94
N VAL A 248 -11.67 -1.91 23.60
CA VAL A 248 -12.49 -0.85 24.20
C VAL A 248 -13.75 -0.65 23.35
N GLY A 249 -14.92 -0.70 23.99
CA GLY A 249 -16.20 -0.37 23.33
C GLY A 249 -16.43 1.14 23.25
N SER A 250 -17.21 1.59 22.27
CA SER A 250 -17.64 2.99 22.14
C SER A 250 -18.96 3.12 21.38
N SER A 251 -19.59 4.29 21.42
CA SER A 251 -20.73 4.60 20.55
C SER A 251 -20.30 5.63 19.50
N ARG A 252 -20.47 5.28 18.21
CA ARG A 252 -20.12 6.11 17.05
C ARG A 252 -21.12 5.88 15.94
N SER A 253 -21.48 6.93 15.19
CA SER A 253 -22.40 6.82 14.03
C SER A 253 -23.71 6.09 14.34
N ASN A 254 -24.23 6.25 15.57
CA ASN A 254 -25.41 5.54 16.10
C ASN A 254 -25.29 4.01 16.16
N ILE A 255 -24.08 3.46 16.14
CA ILE A 255 -23.74 2.07 16.46
C ILE A 255 -22.99 2.06 17.80
N THR A 256 -23.29 1.10 18.68
CA THR A 256 -22.52 0.87 19.91
C THR A 256 -21.70 -0.40 19.75
N SER A 257 -20.39 -0.28 19.88
CA SER A 257 -19.49 -1.42 20.01
C SER A 257 -19.27 -1.77 21.48
N LEU A 258 -19.14 -3.06 21.75
CA LEU A 258 -18.94 -3.60 23.08
C LEU A 258 -17.44 -3.75 23.38
N PRO A 259 -17.03 -3.64 24.65
CA PRO A 259 -15.71 -4.10 25.06
C PRO A 259 -15.60 -5.62 24.88
N LEU A 260 -14.37 -6.10 24.71
CA LEU A 260 -14.06 -7.53 24.64
C LEU A 260 -12.75 -7.81 25.38
N GLY A 261 -12.67 -8.95 26.04
CA GLY A 261 -11.42 -9.44 26.65
C GLY A 261 -10.43 -9.94 25.61
N VAL A 262 -9.58 -10.90 26.00
CA VAL A 262 -8.60 -11.52 25.10
C VAL A 262 -9.32 -12.19 23.93
N TRP A 263 -8.86 -11.92 22.71
CA TRP A 263 -9.38 -12.54 21.50
C TRP A 263 -8.28 -12.79 20.46
N ASN A 264 -8.50 -13.75 19.55
CA ASN A 264 -7.44 -14.34 18.73
C ASN A 264 -7.23 -13.70 17.35
N GLY A 265 -8.11 -12.81 16.92
CA GLY A 265 -7.95 -12.12 15.64
C GLY A 265 -8.68 -10.79 15.60
N SER A 266 -8.10 -9.83 14.88
CA SER A 266 -8.70 -8.50 14.77
C SER A 266 -8.67 -8.02 13.33
N PHE A 267 -9.33 -6.91 13.06
CA PHE A 267 -9.15 -6.13 11.86
C PHE A 267 -9.28 -4.65 12.14
N SER A 268 -8.75 -3.83 11.25
CA SER A 268 -9.03 -2.41 11.20
C SER A 268 -9.44 -2.04 9.78
N PHE A 269 -10.27 -1.02 9.64
CA PHE A 269 -10.52 -0.45 8.32
C PHE A 269 -9.31 0.36 7.90
N PHE A 270 -8.83 0.14 6.69
CA PHE A 270 -7.97 1.08 6.00
C PHE A 270 -8.84 2.24 5.54
N GLN A 271 -8.84 3.29 6.34
CA GLN A 271 -9.60 4.49 6.09
C GLN A 271 -8.71 5.42 5.27
N LEU A 272 -8.93 5.43 3.95
CA LEU A 272 -8.71 6.65 3.17
C LEU A 272 -9.91 7.53 3.44
N ILE A 273 -9.77 8.41 4.41
CA ILE A 273 -10.88 9.26 4.80
C ILE A 273 -11.16 10.18 3.61
N SER A 274 -12.42 10.38 3.22
CA SER A 274 -12.81 11.41 2.25
C SER A 274 -13.88 12.35 2.83
N PRO A 275 -13.70 12.84 4.07
CA PRO A 275 -14.74 13.64 4.69
C PRO A 275 -14.72 15.04 4.07
N SER A 276 -15.90 15.67 3.97
CA SER A 276 -15.99 17.06 3.51
C SER A 276 -15.37 18.04 4.51
N THR A 277 -15.45 17.74 5.82
CA THR A 277 -14.79 18.47 6.91
C THR A 277 -14.18 17.50 7.91
N LEU A 278 -13.33 17.99 8.81
CA LEU A 278 -12.69 17.16 9.84
C LEU A 278 -13.32 17.32 11.24
N ASP A 279 -14.44 18.01 11.36
CA ASP A 279 -15.15 18.22 12.63
C ASP A 279 -15.49 16.93 13.40
N PRO A 280 -15.87 15.81 12.75
CA PRO A 280 -16.09 14.55 13.46
C PRO A 280 -14.81 13.95 14.07
N TYR A 281 -13.64 14.42 13.65
CA TYR A 281 -12.33 13.88 14.01
C TYR A 281 -11.61 14.73 15.06
N GLN A 282 -12.27 15.73 15.66
CA GLN A 282 -11.69 16.59 16.68
C GLN A 282 -11.09 15.81 17.86
N ALA A 283 -11.67 14.66 18.23
CA ALA A 283 -11.13 13.80 19.30
C ALA A 283 -9.77 13.14 18.97
N LEU A 284 -9.29 13.27 17.73
CA LEU A 284 -8.05 12.68 17.25
C LEU A 284 -6.85 13.65 17.28
N VAL A 285 -6.90 14.74 18.08
CA VAL A 285 -5.78 15.68 18.25
C VAL A 285 -4.45 14.92 18.44
N GLY A 286 -3.45 15.30 17.65
CA GLY A 286 -2.11 14.70 17.63
C GLY A 286 -1.96 13.48 16.72
N ARG A 287 -3.03 13.05 16.02
CA ARG A 287 -2.97 11.93 15.07
C ARG A 287 -2.91 12.42 13.63
N SER A 288 -2.18 11.67 12.79
CA SER A 288 -2.13 11.85 11.34
C SER A 288 -2.70 10.64 10.63
N PHE A 289 -3.38 10.85 9.50
CA PHE A 289 -3.96 9.78 8.70
C PHE A 289 -4.05 10.15 7.22
N PRO A 290 -4.04 9.15 6.31
CA PRO A 290 -4.22 9.38 4.89
C PRO A 290 -5.70 9.66 4.54
N VAL A 291 -5.91 10.70 3.75
CA VAL A 291 -7.21 11.16 3.25
C VAL A 291 -7.16 11.11 1.73
N LEU A 292 -8.11 10.43 1.08
CA LEU A 292 -8.29 10.53 -0.37
C LEU A 292 -9.21 11.72 -0.64
N LEU A 293 -8.73 12.74 -1.32
CA LEU A 293 -9.54 13.91 -1.65
C LEU A 293 -9.27 14.41 -3.06
N SER A 294 -10.26 15.10 -3.62
CA SER A 294 -10.16 15.87 -4.86
C SER A 294 -10.18 17.36 -4.51
N GLY A 295 -9.26 18.16 -5.07
CA GLY A 295 -9.19 19.59 -4.78
C GLY A 295 -10.45 20.36 -5.24
N GLY A 296 -10.91 21.31 -4.42
CA GLY A 296 -12.09 22.16 -4.66
C GLY A 296 -11.79 23.67 -4.53
N TYR A 297 -12.73 24.53 -4.93
CA TYR A 297 -12.62 25.99 -4.78
C TYR A 297 -13.81 26.64 -4.06
N ILE A 298 -14.85 25.87 -3.78
CA ILE A 298 -16.20 26.38 -3.46
C ILE A 298 -16.56 26.27 -1.98
N GLY A 299 -15.94 25.37 -1.24
CA GLY A 299 -16.17 25.23 0.19
C GLY A 299 -15.44 26.29 1.01
N TRP A 300 -16.03 26.64 2.14
CA TRP A 300 -15.48 27.62 3.09
C TRP A 300 -14.21 27.09 3.73
N VAL A 301 -13.18 27.93 3.85
CA VAL A 301 -11.91 27.60 4.49
C VAL A 301 -11.66 28.56 5.63
N GLY A 302 -11.52 28.04 6.84
CA GLY A 302 -11.21 28.79 8.04
C GLY A 302 -9.73 28.65 8.39
N GLY A 303 -8.96 29.73 8.27
CA GLY A 303 -7.53 29.73 8.55
C GLY A 303 -6.62 29.48 7.33
N SER A 304 -5.32 29.60 7.58
CA SER A 304 -4.24 29.47 6.59
C SER A 304 -3.11 28.65 7.19
N ASP A 305 -2.62 27.67 6.42
CA ASP A 305 -1.69 26.59 6.81
C ASP A 305 -2.19 25.65 7.92
N ILE A 306 -2.76 26.23 8.98
CA ILE A 306 -3.53 25.58 10.03
C ILE A 306 -5.00 25.97 9.82
N TYR A 307 -5.80 24.96 9.48
CA TYR A 307 -7.21 25.10 9.14
C TYR A 307 -8.06 24.64 10.31
N SER A 308 -9.18 25.28 10.58
CA SER A 308 -10.15 24.74 11.54
C SER A 308 -10.81 23.48 11.01
N THR A 309 -11.17 22.54 11.89
CA THR A 309 -11.76 21.26 11.46
C THR A 309 -13.08 21.39 10.70
N ASN A 310 -13.79 22.50 10.80
CA ASN A 310 -15.00 22.76 10.02
C ASN A 310 -14.72 23.27 8.60
N SER A 311 -13.46 23.51 8.24
CA SER A 311 -13.08 23.89 6.88
C SER A 311 -13.41 22.79 5.89
N ASP A 312 -13.89 23.19 4.71
CA ASP A 312 -14.04 22.30 3.57
C ASP A 312 -12.67 21.77 3.14
N LEU A 313 -12.49 20.47 3.33
CA LEU A 313 -11.22 19.79 3.14
C LEU A 313 -10.73 19.83 1.68
N PRO A 314 -11.60 19.67 0.65
CA PRO A 314 -11.26 19.95 -0.74
C PRO A 314 -10.72 21.35 -1.00
N SER A 315 -11.41 22.42 -0.56
CA SER A 315 -10.96 23.80 -0.72
C SER A 315 -9.69 24.09 0.07
N ALA A 316 -9.61 23.63 1.32
CA ALA A 316 -8.43 23.81 2.16
C ALA A 316 -7.21 23.13 1.53
N SER A 317 -7.39 21.98 0.86
CA SER A 317 -6.29 21.27 0.19
C SER A 317 -5.73 22.04 -1.01
N VAL A 318 -6.59 22.80 -1.71
CA VAL A 318 -6.15 23.67 -2.79
C VAL A 318 -5.52 24.93 -2.23
N HIS A 319 -6.14 25.54 -1.22
CA HIS A 319 -5.58 26.68 -0.49
C HIS A 319 -4.15 26.38 -0.01
N ALA A 320 -3.93 25.23 0.63
CA ALA A 320 -2.62 24.76 1.09
C ALA A 320 -1.64 24.38 -0.02
N GLY A 321 -2.06 24.40 -1.29
CA GLY A 321 -1.22 24.03 -2.44
C GLY A 321 -0.90 22.54 -2.52
N VAL A 322 -1.50 21.71 -1.66
CA VAL A 322 -1.28 20.27 -1.69
C VAL A 322 -2.05 19.60 -2.81
N ARG A 323 -3.12 20.20 -3.35
CA ARG A 323 -3.82 19.67 -4.54
C ARG A 323 -4.25 20.77 -5.50
N ALA A 324 -4.32 20.44 -6.79
CA ALA A 324 -5.00 21.27 -7.78
C ALA A 324 -6.50 20.92 -7.84
N LYS A 325 -7.32 21.85 -8.36
CA LYS A 325 -8.77 21.60 -8.57
C LYS A 325 -9.01 20.36 -9.41
N GLY A 326 -9.89 19.47 -8.94
CA GLY A 326 -10.26 18.24 -9.64
C GLY A 326 -9.19 17.16 -9.60
N GLN A 327 -8.00 17.45 -9.05
CA GLN A 327 -6.94 16.46 -8.88
C GLN A 327 -7.23 15.61 -7.63
N THR A 328 -7.51 14.32 -7.84
CA THR A 328 -7.73 13.36 -6.76
C THR A 328 -6.44 12.65 -6.38
N ALA A 329 -6.07 12.68 -5.10
CA ALA A 329 -4.95 11.92 -4.58
C ALA A 329 -5.06 11.72 -3.06
N ILE A 330 -4.24 10.82 -2.53
CA ILE A 330 -4.07 10.62 -1.10
C ILE A 330 -3.20 11.76 -0.54
N VAL A 331 -3.65 12.41 0.54
CA VAL A 331 -2.92 13.42 1.32
C VAL A 331 -2.85 12.98 2.78
N ILE A 332 -1.82 13.38 3.52
CA ILE A 332 -1.78 13.17 4.97
C ILE A 332 -2.35 14.41 5.65
N VAL A 333 -3.34 14.18 6.51
CA VAL A 333 -3.94 15.20 7.38
C VAL A 333 -3.52 14.91 8.81
N THR A 334 -3.19 15.95 9.57
CA THR A 334 -2.96 15.86 11.03
C THR A 334 -3.99 16.69 11.77
N ILE A 335 -4.67 16.11 12.75
CA ILE A 335 -5.58 16.87 13.63
C ILE A 335 -4.76 17.51 14.74
N LEU A 336 -4.98 18.80 14.97
CA LEU A 336 -4.27 19.66 15.91
C LEU A 336 -5.25 20.19 16.96
N ALA A 337 -4.73 20.68 18.07
CA ALA A 337 -5.54 21.45 19.01
C ALA A 337 -6.13 22.69 18.33
N GLY A 338 -7.24 23.19 18.87
CA GLY A 338 -7.88 24.42 18.42
C GLY A 338 -6.93 25.61 18.55
N GLN A 339 -6.98 26.54 17.60
CA GLN A 339 -6.28 27.83 17.72
C GLN A 339 -7.19 28.84 18.41
N SER A 340 -6.58 29.82 19.10
CA SER A 340 -7.31 30.96 19.68
C SER A 340 -7.81 31.94 18.61
N SER A 341 -7.20 31.90 17.42
CA SER A 341 -7.55 32.74 16.27
C SER A 341 -7.02 32.12 14.98
N TYR A 342 -7.73 32.34 13.87
CA TYR A 342 -7.33 31.90 12.53
C TYR A 342 -7.13 33.10 11.61
N LEU A 343 -6.06 33.09 10.81
CA LEU A 343 -5.74 34.15 9.84
C LEU A 343 -6.34 33.84 8.47
N SER A 344 -6.81 34.88 7.78
CA SER A 344 -7.25 34.79 6.38
C SER A 344 -6.10 35.09 5.43
N THR A 345 -5.99 34.29 4.36
CA THR A 345 -5.13 34.57 3.21
C THR A 345 -5.85 34.20 1.92
N THR A 346 -5.37 34.72 0.79
CA THR A 346 -5.74 34.20 -0.53
C THR A 346 -4.51 33.56 -1.15
N ILE A 347 -4.50 32.23 -1.22
CA ILE A 347 -3.40 31.45 -1.82
C ILE A 347 -3.97 30.36 -2.72
N ASN A 348 -3.25 30.08 -3.81
CA ASN A 348 -3.63 29.07 -4.81
C ASN A 348 -5.06 29.21 -5.36
N GLY A 349 -5.59 30.44 -5.41
CA GLY A 349 -6.93 30.73 -5.93
C GLY A 349 -8.10 30.43 -4.97
N VAL A 350 -7.82 30.11 -3.71
CA VAL A 350 -8.82 30.00 -2.63
C VAL A 350 -8.60 31.13 -1.63
N SER A 351 -9.66 31.80 -1.21
CA SER A 351 -9.63 32.74 -0.08
C SER A 351 -10.11 32.03 1.19
N SER A 352 -9.31 32.07 2.24
CA SER A 352 -9.72 31.66 3.59
C SER A 352 -10.31 32.82 4.38
N SER A 353 -11.04 32.50 5.44
CA SER A 353 -11.61 33.47 6.39
C SER A 353 -10.83 33.48 7.70
N SER A 354 -10.71 34.65 8.30
CA SER A 354 -10.25 34.82 9.67
C SER A 354 -11.45 34.77 10.62
N PHE A 355 -11.23 34.23 11.81
CA PHE A 355 -12.23 34.19 12.89
C PHE A 355 -11.57 33.76 14.20
N ASP A 356 -12.36 33.84 15.27
CA ASP A 356 -11.94 33.54 16.63
C ASP A 356 -11.80 32.01 16.87
N ALA A 357 -11.71 31.60 18.13
CA ALA A 357 -11.34 30.24 18.50
C ALA A 357 -12.28 29.14 17.95
N TRP A 358 -11.70 27.97 17.61
CA TRP A 358 -12.43 26.75 17.23
C TRP A 358 -11.97 25.53 18.03
N GLY A 359 -12.80 24.49 18.11
CA GLY A 359 -12.57 23.31 18.97
C GLY A 359 -11.35 22.45 18.62
N ALA A 360 -11.01 22.32 17.34
CA ALA A 360 -9.76 21.70 16.88
C ALA A 360 -9.31 22.26 15.52
N SER A 361 -8.07 22.00 15.14
CA SER A 361 -7.52 22.40 13.83
C SER A 361 -6.99 21.20 13.06
N PHE A 362 -6.50 21.42 11.85
CA PHE A 362 -5.75 20.45 11.09
C PHE A 362 -4.76 21.14 10.15
N CYS A 363 -3.78 20.39 9.67
CA CYS A 363 -2.88 20.80 8.59
C CYS A 363 -2.70 19.68 7.57
N PHE A 364 -2.29 20.04 6.35
CA PHE A 364 -1.86 19.09 5.32
C PHE A 364 -0.35 18.93 5.38
N GLY A 365 0.12 17.81 5.91
CA GLY A 365 1.54 17.61 6.18
C GLY A 365 2.10 18.53 7.28
N SER A 366 2.84 17.91 8.20
CA SER A 366 3.65 18.48 9.30
C SER A 366 2.93 19.25 10.43
N LEU A 367 2.96 18.66 11.64
CA LEU A 367 3.79 19.24 12.71
C LEU A 367 5.24 18.82 12.43
N SER A 368 6.23 19.62 12.84
CA SER A 368 7.62 19.20 12.92
C SER A 368 7.72 17.74 13.38
N SER A 369 8.33 16.87 12.57
CA SER A 369 8.50 15.48 12.97
C SER A 369 9.16 15.41 14.35
N PRO A 370 8.66 14.57 15.25
CA PRO A 370 9.15 14.56 16.61
C PRO A 370 10.62 14.14 16.61
N THR A 371 11.42 14.71 17.52
CA THR A 371 12.84 14.36 17.61
C THR A 371 13.01 12.86 17.89
N ASN A 372 12.11 12.25 18.64
CA ASN A 372 12.08 10.82 18.95
C ASN A 372 10.61 10.34 19.10
N LEU A 373 10.39 9.06 19.41
CA LEU A 373 9.07 8.44 19.44
C LEU A 373 8.60 8.01 20.84
N THR A 374 9.20 8.54 21.90
CA THR A 374 8.87 8.19 23.29
C THR A 374 7.39 8.43 23.64
N SER A 375 6.76 9.47 23.04
CA SER A 375 5.34 9.79 23.22
C SER A 375 4.39 8.84 22.47
N TYR A 376 4.91 8.02 21.56
CA TYR A 376 4.14 7.07 20.76
C TYR A 376 4.15 5.66 21.34
N ARG A 377 4.92 5.40 22.39
CA ARG A 377 5.13 4.07 23.01
C ARG A 377 3.86 3.28 23.36
N SER A 378 2.77 3.95 23.74
CA SER A 378 1.48 3.30 24.03
C SER A 378 0.75 2.79 22.78
N GLN A 379 1.32 3.01 21.59
CA GLN A 379 0.73 2.75 20.29
C GLN A 379 1.44 1.60 19.56
N ALA A 380 2.03 0.66 20.31
CA ALA A 380 2.70 -0.51 19.77
C ALA A 380 1.81 -1.28 18.77
N GLY A 381 2.40 -1.68 17.65
CA GLY A 381 1.73 -2.31 16.52
C GLY A 381 1.10 -1.34 15.51
N ARG A 382 1.07 -0.03 15.80
CA ARG A 382 0.59 0.99 14.86
C ARG A 382 1.72 1.53 13.99
N MET A 383 1.36 1.94 12.78
CA MET A 383 2.27 2.59 11.82
C MET A 383 1.99 4.09 11.77
N PHE A 384 3.06 4.88 11.68
CA PHE A 384 3.00 6.34 11.53
C PHE A 384 3.87 6.77 10.36
N ALA A 385 3.43 7.82 9.67
CA ALA A 385 4.19 8.44 8.60
C ALA A 385 4.73 9.79 9.10
N PHE A 386 6.03 10.02 8.92
CA PHE A 386 6.69 11.26 9.32
C PHE A 386 7.43 11.87 8.14
N LEU A 387 7.28 13.18 7.91
CA LEU A 387 8.09 13.91 6.94
C LEU A 387 9.41 14.31 7.61
N LEU A 388 10.51 13.65 7.26
CA LEU A 388 11.82 13.87 7.86
C LEU A 388 12.80 14.41 6.84
N GLN A 389 13.65 15.33 7.27
CA GLN A 389 14.90 15.62 6.59
C GLN A 389 16.01 14.77 7.20
N GLY A 390 16.76 14.04 6.37
CA GLY A 390 17.88 13.23 6.84
C GLY A 390 18.97 14.13 7.41
N VAL A 391 19.36 13.90 8.66
CA VAL A 391 20.40 14.70 9.33
C VAL A 391 21.68 13.91 9.49
N LYS A 392 22.81 14.59 9.34
CA LYS A 392 24.16 14.02 9.47
C LYS A 392 24.66 13.99 10.93
N SER A 393 23.85 14.44 11.88
CA SER A 393 24.33 15.07 13.12
C SER A 393 24.76 14.11 14.23
N ASN A 394 25.44 14.68 15.24
CA ASN A 394 25.80 14.14 16.57
C ASN A 394 24.60 13.66 17.43
N ALA A 395 23.45 13.40 16.82
CA ALA A 395 22.24 12.98 17.50
C ALA A 395 22.34 11.52 17.92
N THR A 396 21.89 11.22 19.13
CA THR A 396 22.05 9.91 19.72
C THR A 396 21.01 8.93 19.16
N VAL A 397 21.49 7.80 18.67
CA VAL A 397 20.68 6.68 18.18
C VAL A 397 21.03 5.46 19.04
N TYR A 398 20.03 4.71 19.49
CA TYR A 398 20.22 3.50 20.28
C TYR A 398 19.62 2.30 19.55
N GLY A 399 20.42 1.26 19.34
CA GLY A 399 19.99 0.09 18.61
C GLY A 399 20.19 0.17 17.09
N THR A 400 19.92 -0.95 16.44
CA THR A 400 20.12 -1.18 15.01
C THR A 400 18.98 -2.03 14.50
N ASP A 401 18.38 -1.63 13.38
CA ASP A 401 17.14 -2.16 12.78
C ASP A 401 15.89 -1.97 13.65
N ILE A 402 15.99 -2.28 14.94
CA ILE A 402 15.04 -1.90 15.99
C ILE A 402 15.73 -0.89 16.90
N TYR A 403 15.16 0.31 16.95
CA TYR A 403 15.70 1.45 17.66
C TYR A 403 14.90 1.70 18.94
N GLY A 404 15.58 2.05 20.03
CA GLY A 404 14.90 2.52 21.24
C GLY A 404 14.10 3.78 20.92
N ASP A 405 12.88 3.92 21.44
CA ASP A 405 11.97 5.03 21.10
C ASP A 405 12.47 6.42 21.48
N GLN A 406 13.49 6.53 22.34
CA GLN A 406 14.19 7.77 22.64
C GLN A 406 15.23 8.19 21.58
N SER A 407 15.56 7.31 20.63
CA SER A 407 16.54 7.58 19.56
C SER A 407 16.09 8.75 18.70
N ASN A 408 17.05 9.56 18.23
CA ASN A 408 16.74 10.61 17.27
C ASN A 408 16.19 10.00 15.97
N LEU A 409 14.95 10.33 15.62
CA LEU A 409 14.20 9.68 14.55
C LEU A 409 14.83 9.93 13.17
N ALA A 410 15.27 11.15 12.90
CA ALA A 410 15.90 11.51 11.62
C ALA A 410 17.29 10.87 11.45
N ALA A 411 18.11 10.86 12.51
CA ALA A 411 19.41 10.20 12.49
C ALA A 411 19.27 8.68 12.44
N ALA A 412 18.28 8.09 13.12
CA ALA A 412 17.96 6.67 13.02
C ALA A 412 17.47 6.30 11.60
N ALA A 413 16.74 7.19 10.93
CA ALA A 413 16.29 6.98 9.54
C ALA A 413 17.47 7.00 8.56
N VAL A 414 18.46 7.87 8.80
CA VAL A 414 19.73 7.86 8.05
C VAL A 414 20.54 6.62 8.38
N HIS A 415 20.74 6.29 9.66
CA HIS A 415 21.45 5.09 10.10
C HIS A 415 20.88 3.83 9.45
N SER A 416 19.55 3.68 9.45
CA SER A 416 18.88 2.55 8.83
C SER A 416 19.09 2.54 7.31
N GLY A 417 19.10 3.71 6.66
CA GLY A 417 19.28 3.87 5.22
C GLY A 417 17.97 4.13 4.48
N VAL A 418 16.85 4.30 5.19
CA VAL A 418 15.56 4.69 4.57
C VAL A 418 15.51 6.15 4.15
N LEU A 419 16.46 6.97 4.61
CA LEU A 419 16.49 8.40 4.33
C LEU A 419 17.93 8.86 4.09
N PRO A 420 18.29 9.33 2.88
CA PRO A 420 19.60 9.93 2.64
C PRO A 420 19.78 11.27 3.37
N VAL A 421 21.03 11.60 3.72
CA VAL A 421 21.38 12.87 4.36
C VAL A 421 20.99 14.07 3.47
N GLY A 422 20.37 15.08 4.08
CA GLY A 422 19.94 16.33 3.45
C GLY A 422 18.62 16.23 2.69
N GLN A 423 18.12 15.02 2.40
CA GLN A 423 16.86 14.82 1.69
C GLN A 423 15.67 14.84 2.65
N THR A 424 14.57 15.43 2.20
CA THR A 424 13.29 15.44 2.92
C THR A 424 12.36 14.40 2.30
N GLN A 425 11.97 13.37 3.05
CA GLN A 425 11.05 12.33 2.58
C GLN A 425 10.05 11.91 3.67
N ILE A 426 8.92 11.33 3.24
CA ILE A 426 7.99 10.69 4.15
C ILE A 426 8.51 9.29 4.45
N ILE A 427 8.81 9.03 5.72
CA ILE A 427 9.20 7.71 6.21
C ILE A 427 8.04 7.05 6.95
N ILE A 428 7.97 5.73 6.90
CA ILE A 428 6.97 4.95 7.62
C ILE A 428 7.66 4.22 8.77
N VAL A 429 7.11 4.38 9.96
CA VAL A 429 7.62 3.81 11.20
C VAL A 429 6.56 2.91 11.80
N THR A 430 6.97 1.74 12.28
CA THR A 430 6.15 0.88 13.13
C THR A 430 6.58 1.08 14.57
N ILE A 431 5.64 1.42 15.46
CA ILE A 431 5.90 1.45 16.90
C ILE A 431 5.88 0.03 17.44
N LEU A 432 6.86 -0.31 18.26
CA LEU A 432 7.07 -1.64 18.81
C LEU A 432 7.12 -1.58 20.35
N ALA A 433 6.87 -2.72 20.98
CA ALA A 433 7.17 -2.87 22.41
C ALA A 433 8.67 -2.70 22.67
N GLY A 434 9.01 -2.35 23.91
CA GLY A 434 10.40 -2.27 24.37
C GLY A 434 11.15 -3.61 24.27
N GLN A 435 12.46 -3.56 24.07
CA GLN A 435 13.33 -4.74 24.08
C GLN A 435 14.13 -4.84 25.38
N LYS A 436 14.58 -6.06 25.71
CA LYS A 436 15.46 -6.32 26.86
C LYS A 436 16.90 -5.81 26.67
N SER A 437 17.30 -5.58 25.43
CA SER A 437 18.62 -5.05 25.05
C SER A 437 18.61 -4.63 23.57
N TYR A 438 19.49 -3.70 23.20
CA TYR A 438 19.68 -3.19 21.85
C TYR A 438 21.17 -3.21 21.48
N VAL A 439 21.48 -3.62 20.25
CA VAL A 439 22.86 -3.67 19.72
C VAL A 439 23.15 -2.39 18.95
N GLY A 440 24.26 -1.72 19.23
CA GLY A 440 24.73 -0.56 18.47
C GLY A 440 25.55 -0.95 17.24
N SER A 441 25.58 -0.11 16.21
CA SER A 441 26.43 -0.28 15.03
C SER A 441 26.73 1.05 14.35
N SER A 442 27.63 1.06 13.36
CA SER A 442 27.82 2.22 12.47
C SER A 442 27.30 1.89 11.07
N ARG A 443 26.34 2.67 10.57
CA ARG A 443 25.74 2.53 9.22
C ARG A 443 25.46 3.91 8.63
N ASN A 444 25.65 4.06 7.32
CA ASN A 444 25.33 5.30 6.59
C ASN A 444 25.94 6.58 7.21
N ASN A 445 27.15 6.46 7.78
CA ASN A 445 27.87 7.52 8.49
C ASN A 445 27.19 8.02 9.78
N ILE A 446 26.28 7.25 10.37
CA ILE A 446 25.73 7.45 11.71
C ILE A 446 26.19 6.28 12.59
N THR A 447 26.54 6.55 13.86
CA THR A 447 26.83 5.51 14.85
C THR A 447 25.70 5.43 15.87
N SER A 448 25.09 4.27 16.00
CA SER A 448 24.16 3.94 17.08
C SER A 448 24.88 3.27 18.25
N LEU A 449 24.39 3.52 19.46
CA LEU A 449 24.93 2.99 20.70
C LEU A 449 24.13 1.75 21.15
N PRO A 450 24.76 0.80 21.85
CA PRO A 450 24.02 -0.25 22.54
C PRO A 450 23.18 0.35 23.69
N LEU A 451 22.13 -0.36 24.07
CA LEU A 451 21.27 0.02 25.19
C LEU A 451 20.81 -1.24 25.95
N GLY A 452 20.68 -1.15 27.27
CA GLY A 452 20.02 -2.16 28.08
C GLY A 452 18.51 -2.23 27.83
N GLY A 453 17.77 -2.86 28.74
CA GLY A 453 16.33 -2.96 28.63
C GLY A 453 15.65 -1.60 28.56
N TRP A 454 14.71 -1.44 27.62
CA TRP A 454 13.95 -0.19 27.45
C TRP A 454 12.47 -0.46 27.19
N ASN A 455 11.63 0.55 27.40
CA ASN A 455 10.18 0.39 27.48
C ASN A 455 9.44 0.56 26.15
N GLY A 456 10.09 1.06 25.11
CA GLY A 456 9.48 1.24 23.79
C GLY A 456 10.50 1.22 22.67
N SER A 457 10.09 0.76 21.50
CA SER A 457 10.97 0.70 20.34
C SER A 457 10.23 1.15 19.09
N PHE A 458 10.98 1.33 18.02
CA PHE A 458 10.42 1.46 16.69
C PHE A 458 11.34 0.81 15.66
N SER A 459 10.78 0.47 14.51
CA SER A 459 11.53 0.10 13.33
C SER A 459 11.05 0.91 12.14
N PHE A 460 11.96 1.24 11.24
CA PHE A 460 11.55 1.74 9.94
C PHE A 460 11.01 0.57 9.12
N PHE A 461 10.08 0.86 8.23
CA PHE A 461 9.75 -0.10 7.18
C PHE A 461 10.96 -0.26 6.27
N GLN A 462 11.77 -1.30 6.53
CA GLN A 462 12.96 -1.64 5.76
C GLN A 462 12.84 -3.04 5.17
N LEU A 463 13.18 -3.11 3.89
CA LEU A 463 13.56 -4.35 3.24
C LEU A 463 15.01 -4.61 3.65
N THR A 464 15.25 -5.62 4.48
CA THR A 464 16.58 -5.95 5.01
C THR A 464 17.37 -6.81 4.01
N SER A 465 18.71 -6.79 4.07
CA SER A 465 19.61 -7.66 3.28
C SER A 465 20.40 -8.60 4.20
N PRO A 466 19.75 -9.57 4.87
CA PRO A 466 20.49 -10.46 5.76
C PRO A 466 21.41 -11.37 4.92
N PRO A 467 22.61 -11.72 5.42
CA PRO A 467 23.54 -12.59 4.70
C PRO A 467 22.98 -14.02 4.53
N ASN A 468 22.22 -14.51 5.50
CA ASN A 468 21.46 -15.76 5.45
C ASN A 468 20.17 -15.64 6.26
N LEU A 469 19.42 -16.73 6.44
CA LEU A 469 18.09 -16.72 7.05
C LEU A 469 17.99 -17.52 8.36
N VAL A 470 19.12 -17.79 9.03
CA VAL A 470 19.17 -18.50 10.32
C VAL A 470 18.33 -17.79 11.38
N ASP A 471 18.41 -16.45 11.48
CA ASP A 471 17.63 -15.65 12.45
C ASP A 471 16.13 -15.62 12.12
N TYR A 472 15.76 -16.04 10.92
CA TYR A 472 14.38 -16.09 10.45
C TYR A 472 13.74 -17.47 10.65
N ARG A 473 14.48 -18.46 11.17
CA ARG A 473 14.01 -19.84 11.38
C ARG A 473 12.73 -19.95 12.24
N CYS A 474 12.46 -18.99 13.13
CA CYS A 474 11.20 -18.94 13.90
C CYS A 474 9.99 -18.40 13.11
N GLN A 475 10.16 -18.07 11.83
CA GLN A 475 9.17 -17.40 10.98
C GLN A 475 8.62 -18.32 9.88
N VAL A 476 8.73 -19.65 10.05
CA VAL A 476 8.25 -20.67 9.11
C VAL A 476 6.82 -20.39 8.63
N GLY A 477 6.58 -20.50 7.33
CA GLY A 477 5.31 -20.24 6.66
C GLY A 477 5.07 -18.78 6.27
N ARG A 478 5.99 -17.87 6.62
CA ARG A 478 5.94 -16.46 6.19
C ARG A 478 6.73 -16.25 4.90
N ALA A 479 6.20 -15.42 4.00
CA ALA A 479 6.91 -14.88 2.86
C ALA A 479 7.41 -13.47 3.20
N ILE A 480 8.73 -13.28 3.20
CA ILE A 480 9.36 -12.04 3.69
C ILE A 480 10.16 -11.41 2.54
N PRO A 481 9.93 -10.12 2.24
CA PRO A 481 10.71 -9.41 1.23
C PRO A 481 12.03 -8.89 1.82
N PHE A 482 13.14 -9.19 1.14
CA PHE A 482 14.49 -8.76 1.47
C PHE A 482 15.06 -7.95 0.32
N LEU A 483 15.71 -6.81 0.58
CA LEU A 483 16.52 -6.12 -0.42
C LEU A 483 17.87 -6.80 -0.41
N VAL A 484 18.29 -7.48 -1.48
CA VAL A 484 19.48 -8.34 -1.50
C VAL A 484 20.43 -7.87 -2.58
N THR A 485 21.71 -7.70 -2.23
CA THR A 485 22.80 -7.54 -3.19
C THR A 485 23.37 -8.91 -3.56
N ALA A 486 23.32 -9.26 -4.84
CA ALA A 486 23.84 -10.51 -5.36
C ALA A 486 25.37 -10.60 -5.25
N ASP A 487 25.85 -11.66 -4.63
CA ASP A 487 27.27 -12.00 -4.57
C ASP A 487 27.44 -13.50 -4.92
N VAL A 488 28.49 -13.85 -5.65
CA VAL A 488 28.74 -15.20 -6.18
C VAL A 488 29.79 -15.99 -5.40
N TRP A 489 30.42 -15.39 -4.40
CA TRP A 489 31.55 -16.01 -3.70
C TRP A 489 31.16 -16.81 -2.44
N ASN A 490 29.88 -16.76 -2.05
CA ASN A 490 29.41 -17.36 -0.80
C ASN A 490 28.78 -18.75 -1.01
N SER A 491 28.80 -19.54 0.07
CA SER A 491 28.35 -20.93 0.04
C SER A 491 26.83 -21.06 0.04
N VAL A 492 26.33 -22.02 -0.75
CA VAL A 492 24.92 -22.34 -0.89
C VAL A 492 24.74 -23.85 -0.78
N TRP A 493 23.74 -24.30 -0.03
CA TRP A 493 23.37 -25.71 0.09
C TRP A 493 21.91 -25.91 -0.33
N GLY A 494 21.70 -26.90 -1.19
CA GLY A 494 20.39 -27.19 -1.78
C GLY A 494 20.09 -26.46 -3.08
N THR A 495 19.03 -26.92 -3.77
CA THR A 495 18.54 -26.36 -5.03
C THR A 495 17.03 -26.16 -4.94
N GLY A 496 16.54 -24.97 -5.27
CA GLY A 496 15.12 -24.62 -5.18
C GLY A 496 14.67 -24.35 -3.75
N ILE A 497 14.98 -25.28 -2.86
CA ILE A 497 14.91 -25.14 -1.40
C ILE A 497 16.35 -25.15 -0.88
N TYR A 498 16.72 -24.09 -0.18
CA TYR A 498 18.05 -23.87 0.37
C TYR A 498 18.02 -24.05 1.88
N THR A 499 19.12 -24.51 2.46
CA THR A 499 19.29 -24.45 3.92
C THR A 499 19.31 -22.98 4.36
N ASP A 500 18.77 -22.65 5.52
CA ASP A 500 18.69 -21.27 6.00
C ASP A 500 20.02 -20.64 6.42
N ASP A 501 21.09 -21.41 6.51
CA ASP A 501 22.47 -20.92 6.61
C ASP A 501 23.12 -20.64 5.24
N SER A 502 22.47 -20.99 4.13
CA SER A 502 22.90 -20.60 2.79
C SER A 502 22.90 -19.08 2.62
N ASP A 503 23.90 -18.57 1.90
CA ASP A 503 23.96 -17.15 1.60
C ASP A 503 22.78 -16.73 0.72
N LEU A 504 22.06 -15.69 1.15
CA LEU A 504 20.81 -15.28 0.51
C LEU A 504 21.05 -14.68 -0.88
N GLY A 505 22.15 -13.95 -1.09
CA GLY A 505 22.54 -13.37 -2.37
C GLY A 505 23.00 -14.43 -3.36
N ALA A 506 23.89 -15.31 -2.95
CA ALA A 506 24.40 -16.41 -3.77
C ALA A 506 23.30 -17.42 -4.10
N ALA A 507 22.41 -17.75 -3.14
CA ALA A 507 21.27 -18.61 -3.39
C ALA A 507 20.27 -17.96 -4.35
N ALA A 508 20.09 -16.63 -4.29
CA ALA A 508 19.23 -15.90 -5.21
C ALA A 508 19.80 -15.91 -6.63
N VAL A 509 21.12 -15.78 -6.81
CA VAL A 509 21.78 -15.97 -8.12
C VAL A 509 21.63 -17.41 -8.57
N HIS A 510 21.96 -18.38 -7.71
CA HIS A 510 21.80 -19.81 -8.01
C HIS A 510 20.36 -20.16 -8.42
N ASN A 511 19.35 -19.57 -7.77
CA ASN A 511 17.94 -19.78 -8.11
C ASN A 511 17.51 -19.04 -9.38
N GLY A 512 18.29 -18.06 -9.85
CA GLY A 512 18.01 -17.26 -11.04
C GLY A 512 17.08 -16.08 -10.78
N VAL A 513 16.98 -15.65 -9.53
CA VAL A 513 16.10 -14.56 -9.06
C VAL A 513 16.78 -13.20 -9.24
N ILE A 514 18.10 -13.13 -9.09
CA ILE A 514 18.90 -11.91 -9.24
C ILE A 514 20.18 -12.19 -10.04
N LEU A 515 20.66 -11.22 -10.83
CA LEU A 515 21.95 -11.31 -11.52
C LEU A 515 23.09 -10.88 -10.58
N ASN A 516 24.29 -11.45 -10.76
CA ASN A 516 25.47 -11.11 -9.95
C ASN A 516 25.76 -9.59 -9.94
N GLY A 517 26.07 -9.02 -8.78
CA GLY A 517 26.30 -7.59 -8.57
C GLY A 517 25.05 -6.70 -8.55
N VAL A 518 23.85 -7.25 -8.77
CA VAL A 518 22.59 -6.49 -8.73
C VAL A 518 22.00 -6.47 -7.32
N THR A 519 21.52 -5.30 -6.89
CA THR A 519 20.70 -5.17 -5.66
C THR A 519 19.22 -5.17 -6.03
N TYR A 520 18.45 -6.12 -5.53
CA TYR A 520 17.04 -6.33 -5.90
C TYR A 520 16.21 -6.85 -4.72
N ILE A 521 14.89 -6.64 -4.73
CA ILE A 521 14.00 -7.14 -3.67
C ILE A 521 13.59 -8.58 -3.99
N VAL A 522 14.07 -9.53 -3.19
CA VAL A 522 13.71 -10.96 -3.31
C VAL A 522 12.68 -11.31 -2.24
N ILE A 523 11.65 -12.07 -2.62
CA ILE A 523 10.66 -12.58 -1.67
C ILE A 523 10.99 -14.02 -1.35
N VAL A 524 11.14 -14.30 -0.07
CA VAL A 524 11.59 -15.59 0.41
C VAL A 524 10.54 -16.22 1.31
N ASN A 525 10.16 -17.45 0.99
CA ASN A 525 9.40 -18.30 1.90
C ASN A 525 10.34 -18.86 2.95
N ILE A 526 10.08 -18.59 4.22
CA ILE A 526 10.75 -19.28 5.33
C ILE A 526 10.08 -20.64 5.51
N LEU A 527 10.87 -21.70 5.48
CA LEU A 527 10.42 -23.09 5.47
C LEU A 527 11.01 -23.84 6.66
N PRO A 528 10.36 -24.91 7.13
CA PRO A 528 11.00 -25.79 8.10
C PRO A 528 12.23 -26.47 7.47
N GLY A 529 13.13 -26.93 8.32
CA GLY A 529 14.20 -27.84 7.91
C GLY A 529 13.65 -29.10 7.24
N ILE A 530 14.35 -29.63 6.24
CA ILE A 530 14.04 -30.92 5.64
C ILE A 530 15.25 -31.85 5.71
N SER A 531 15.01 -33.16 5.64
CA SER A 531 16.08 -34.15 5.51
C SER A 531 16.47 -34.29 4.03
N GLY A 532 17.74 -34.06 3.72
CA GLY A 532 18.31 -34.21 2.38
C GLY A 532 18.04 -33.02 1.45
N TYR A 533 19.11 -32.30 1.13
CA TYR A 533 19.16 -31.23 0.15
C TYR A 533 20.04 -31.69 -1.02
N SER A 534 19.54 -31.57 -2.24
CA SER A 534 20.33 -31.86 -3.44
C SER A 534 21.09 -30.61 -3.87
N GLY A 535 22.41 -30.71 -4.03
CA GLY A 535 23.21 -29.68 -4.68
C GLY A 535 23.04 -29.68 -6.21
N SER A 536 23.29 -28.54 -6.84
CA SER A 536 23.34 -28.41 -8.30
C SER A 536 24.22 -27.24 -8.72
N THR A 537 24.62 -27.18 -9.98
CA THR A 537 25.22 -25.97 -10.56
C THR A 537 24.18 -25.23 -11.40
N LYS A 538 23.86 -23.98 -11.03
CA LYS A 538 22.91 -23.11 -11.74
C LYS A 538 23.40 -21.66 -11.73
N ASN A 539 23.23 -20.96 -12.85
CA ASN A 539 23.54 -19.53 -13.00
C ASN A 539 24.96 -19.14 -12.55
N GLY A 540 25.94 -20.02 -12.81
CA GLY A 540 27.34 -19.79 -12.44
C GLY A 540 27.69 -20.09 -10.98
N ILE A 541 26.73 -20.55 -10.16
CA ILE A 541 26.93 -20.96 -8.77
C ILE A 541 26.80 -22.46 -8.63
N THR A 542 27.68 -23.10 -7.88
CA THR A 542 27.53 -24.49 -7.45
C THR A 542 27.03 -24.51 -6.02
N SER A 543 25.81 -25.05 -5.82
CA SER A 543 25.30 -25.39 -4.50
C SER A 543 25.67 -26.83 -4.14
N TYR A 544 25.92 -27.06 -2.85
CA TYR A 544 26.30 -28.38 -2.34
C TYR A 544 25.08 -29.14 -1.79
N SER A 545 25.16 -30.46 -1.78
CA SER A 545 24.19 -31.29 -1.06
C SER A 545 24.40 -31.17 0.45
N SER A 546 23.33 -31.26 1.23
CA SER A 546 23.37 -31.33 2.70
C SER A 546 22.43 -32.43 3.20
N SER A 547 22.75 -33.07 4.33
CA SER A 547 21.91 -34.13 4.91
C SER A 547 20.73 -33.60 5.71
N ASP A 548 20.87 -32.44 6.36
CA ASP A 548 19.94 -31.86 7.33
C ASP A 548 20.19 -30.34 7.41
N SER A 549 19.14 -29.56 7.64
CA SER A 549 19.26 -28.23 8.26
C SER A 549 18.10 -28.00 9.22
N PRO A 550 18.29 -27.28 10.34
CA PRO A 550 17.19 -26.92 11.24
C PRO A 550 16.16 -25.94 10.65
N GLY A 551 16.46 -25.32 9.49
CA GLY A 551 15.54 -24.47 8.76
C GLY A 551 15.89 -24.39 7.26
N SER A 552 14.93 -23.96 6.46
CA SER A 552 15.12 -23.81 5.02
C SER A 552 14.49 -22.52 4.52
N TYR A 553 14.80 -22.17 3.28
CA TYR A 553 14.02 -21.19 2.56
C TYR A 553 13.92 -21.51 1.08
N SER A 554 12.91 -20.95 0.43
CA SER A 554 12.81 -20.95 -1.02
C SER A 554 12.48 -19.54 -1.50
N PHE A 555 12.92 -19.19 -2.70
CA PHE A 555 12.42 -17.98 -3.33
C PHE A 555 10.99 -18.22 -3.82
N VAL A 556 10.14 -17.21 -3.71
CA VAL A 556 8.84 -17.21 -4.37
C VAL A 556 9.13 -17.09 -5.86
N ASN A 557 8.83 -18.14 -6.63
CA ASN A 557 9.25 -18.29 -8.03
C ASN A 557 9.13 -16.99 -8.85
N THR A 558 10.27 -16.36 -9.10
CA THR A 558 10.50 -15.37 -10.16
C THR A 558 11.54 -15.98 -11.09
N SER A 559 11.10 -16.74 -12.09
CA SER A 559 12.00 -17.33 -13.07
C SER A 559 12.39 -16.30 -14.14
N TYR A 560 13.68 -15.95 -14.27
CA TYR A 560 14.21 -15.30 -15.47
C TYR A 560 14.39 -16.33 -16.63
N PRO A 561 14.22 -15.93 -17.90
CA PRO A 561 14.21 -16.85 -19.05
C PRO A 561 15.62 -17.21 -19.51
N THR A 562 15.83 -18.48 -19.87
CA THR A 562 17.05 -18.96 -20.53
C THR A 562 17.00 -18.74 -22.03
N GLY A 563 18.00 -18.07 -22.61
CA GLY A 563 18.27 -18.17 -24.06
C GLY A 563 19.20 -17.12 -24.66
N CYS A 564 20.51 -17.37 -24.65
CA CYS A 564 21.34 -17.48 -25.86
C CYS A 564 22.78 -17.85 -25.47
N ALA A 565 23.18 -19.09 -25.77
CA ALA A 565 24.57 -19.52 -25.73
C ALA A 565 25.27 -19.11 -27.03
N LEU A 566 26.49 -18.60 -26.93
CA LEU A 566 27.40 -18.43 -28.07
C LEU A 566 28.29 -19.66 -28.19
N TYR A 567 28.38 -20.13 -29.44
CA TYR A 567 29.05 -21.30 -30.03
C TYR A 567 28.34 -22.64 -29.94
#